data_AF-A0A1S3WQF0-F1
#
_entry.id   AF-A0A1S3WQF0-F1
#
_cell.length_a   1.000
_cell.length_b   1.000
_cell.length_c   1.000
_cell.angle_alpha   90.00
_cell.angle_beta   90.00
_cell.angle_gamma   90.00
#
_symmetry.space_group_name_H-M   'P 1'
#
loop_
_entity.id
_entity.type
_entity.pdbx_description
1 polymer ?
#
loop_
_entity_poly.entity_id
_entity_poly.type
_entity_poly.pdbx_seq_one_letter_code
_entity_poly.pdbx_strand_id
1 'polypeptide(L)'
;MYEGIISTARRAWYSHSETLSCSCVSSVFATLNKRAASYLNWTQPCREAPEPSSAVPGAAFKDKPKHPPSQSQAALQDSPPEDFSYRRSIRNLFRNVPFVLLLVTYGIMTGAFYSVSTLLNQMILTYYQGEEVNAGRIGLTLVVAGMVGSILCGLWLDYTKTYKQTTLIVYVLSFVGMAVFTFTLDLGYIVVVFVTGGVLGFFMTGYLPLGFEFAVEITYPEPEGTSSGLLNAAAQIFGILFTLAQGKLTSDYSPKAGNLFLCVWMFLGIILTGEDTEPELSSDVPRSLGLAPAASATPPPPPPPSLLG
;
A
#
# COMPACT_ATOMS: atom_id res chain seq x y z
N MET A 1 5.66 43.86 -8.85
CA MET A 1 6.33 43.04 -9.88
C MET A 1 7.01 41.81 -9.26
N TYR A 2 7.73 41.93 -8.13
CA TYR A 2 8.37 40.81 -7.43
C TYR A 2 7.42 39.76 -6.82
N GLU A 3 6.32 40.18 -6.20
CA GLU A 3 5.30 39.27 -5.63
C GLU A 3 4.64 38.34 -6.67
N GLY A 4 4.45 38.85 -7.90
CA GLY A 4 3.89 38.07 -9.00
C GLY A 4 4.79 36.91 -9.42
N ILE A 5 6.10 37.16 -9.50
CA ILE A 5 7.11 36.16 -9.91
C ILE A 5 7.25 35.07 -8.84
N ILE A 6 7.25 35.44 -7.56
CA ILE A 6 7.30 34.49 -6.43
C ILE A 6 6.04 33.62 -6.40
N SER A 7 4.85 34.19 -6.66
CA SER A 7 3.60 33.42 -6.70
C SER A 7 3.53 32.43 -7.87
N THR A 8 4.15 32.78 -9.00
CA THR A 8 4.19 31.94 -10.21
C THR A 8 5.25 30.85 -10.05
N ALA A 9 6.41 31.16 -9.47
CA ALA A 9 7.43 30.18 -9.13
C ALA A 9 6.92 29.17 -8.08
N ARG A 10 6.16 29.63 -7.08
CA ARG A 10 5.53 28.74 -6.09
C ARG A 10 4.49 27.81 -6.73
N ARG A 11 3.63 28.33 -7.61
CA ARG A 11 2.66 27.51 -8.36
C ARG A 11 3.33 26.51 -9.31
N ALA A 12 4.41 26.91 -9.97
CA ALA A 12 5.20 26.04 -10.83
C ALA A 12 5.89 24.94 -10.01
N TRP A 13 6.41 25.25 -8.82
CA TRP A 13 7.05 24.26 -7.94
C TRP A 13 6.05 23.27 -7.34
N TYR A 14 4.87 23.73 -6.91
CA TYR A 14 3.78 22.84 -6.46
C TYR A 14 3.32 21.90 -7.59
N SER A 15 3.06 22.45 -8.77
CA SER A 15 2.69 21.68 -9.96
C SER A 15 3.77 20.66 -10.35
N HIS A 16 5.05 21.04 -10.29
CA HIS A 16 6.15 20.14 -10.61
C HIS A 16 6.37 19.05 -9.55
N SER A 17 6.16 19.33 -8.26
CA SER A 17 6.26 18.35 -7.18
C SER A 17 5.12 17.31 -7.20
N GLU A 18 3.89 17.74 -7.51
CA GLU A 18 2.75 16.84 -7.74
C GLU A 18 2.98 15.96 -8.96
N THR A 19 3.55 16.53 -10.03
CA THR A 19 3.88 15.79 -11.25
C THR A 19 5.00 14.78 -11.03
N LEU A 20 6.02 15.10 -10.23
CA LEU A 20 7.14 14.19 -9.90
C LEU A 20 6.71 13.06 -8.95
N SER A 21 5.87 13.35 -7.95
CA SER A 21 5.35 12.33 -7.03
C SER A 21 4.42 11.35 -7.77
N CYS A 22 3.51 11.86 -8.61
CA CYS A 22 2.67 11.03 -9.47
C CYS A 22 3.47 10.27 -10.55
N SER A 23 4.47 10.90 -11.16
CA SER A 23 5.26 10.26 -12.24
C SER A 23 6.22 9.21 -11.70
N CYS A 24 6.81 9.39 -10.51
CA CYS A 24 7.73 8.41 -9.94
C CYS A 24 6.96 7.16 -9.44
N VAL A 25 5.83 7.35 -8.75
CA VAL A 25 4.95 6.25 -8.32
C VAL A 25 4.33 5.54 -9.52
N SER A 26 3.86 6.28 -10.53
CA SER A 26 3.32 5.72 -11.78
C SER A 26 4.39 5.04 -12.63
N SER A 27 5.63 5.54 -12.67
CA SER A 27 6.75 4.90 -13.38
C SER A 27 7.22 3.62 -12.69
N VAL A 28 7.16 3.54 -11.36
CA VAL A 28 7.45 2.32 -10.60
C VAL A 28 6.35 1.28 -10.83
N PHE A 29 5.07 1.68 -10.78
CA PHE A 29 3.94 0.81 -11.16
C PHE A 29 4.05 0.34 -12.62
N ALA A 30 4.42 1.22 -13.54
CA ALA A 30 4.66 0.88 -14.94
C ALA A 30 5.88 -0.04 -15.12
N THR A 31 6.89 0.05 -14.25
CA THR A 31 8.08 -0.81 -14.30
C THR A 31 7.81 -2.19 -13.71
N LEU A 32 7.00 -2.28 -12.66
CA LEU A 32 6.46 -3.55 -12.13
C LEU A 32 5.57 -4.23 -13.18
N ASN A 33 4.73 -3.46 -13.88
CA ASN A 33 3.91 -3.96 -14.99
C ASN A 33 4.77 -4.40 -16.21
N LYS A 34 5.88 -3.70 -16.49
CA LYS A 34 6.86 -4.10 -17.52
C LYS A 34 7.62 -5.38 -17.17
N ARG A 35 7.86 -5.68 -15.89
CA ARG A 35 8.43 -6.98 -15.46
C ARG A 35 7.47 -8.14 -15.71
N ALA A 36 6.16 -7.93 -15.63
CA ALA A 36 5.17 -8.91 -16.07
C ALA A 36 5.18 -9.12 -17.60
N ALA A 37 5.42 -8.04 -18.37
CA ALA A 37 5.50 -8.09 -19.83
C ALA A 37 6.75 -8.80 -20.38
N SER A 38 7.81 -8.94 -19.58
CA SER A 38 9.07 -9.59 -20.02
C SER A 38 8.95 -11.12 -20.18
N TYR A 39 7.80 -11.73 -19.86
CA TYR A 39 7.52 -13.15 -20.06
C TYR A 39 6.83 -13.47 -21.40
N LEU A 40 6.42 -12.47 -22.20
CA LEU A 40 5.77 -12.69 -23.50
C LEU A 40 6.60 -12.09 -24.64
N ASN A 41 7.43 -12.93 -25.23
CA ASN A 41 8.27 -12.64 -26.38
C ASN A 41 7.40 -12.59 -27.66
N TRP A 42 7.04 -11.40 -28.13
CA TRP A 42 6.45 -11.23 -29.48
C TRP A 42 7.12 -10.05 -30.19
N THR A 43 8.26 -10.33 -30.82
CA THR A 43 8.81 -9.50 -31.89
C THR A 43 8.63 -10.23 -33.22
N GLN A 44 7.58 -9.88 -33.97
CA GLN A 44 7.64 -9.94 -35.44
C GLN A 44 6.79 -8.82 -36.07
N PRO A 45 7.23 -8.22 -37.19
CA PRO A 45 6.74 -6.95 -37.69
C PRO A 45 5.65 -7.14 -38.75
N CYS A 46 4.48 -6.49 -38.58
CA CYS A 46 3.46 -6.42 -39.62
C CYS A 46 3.68 -5.18 -40.49
N ARG A 47 3.80 -5.41 -41.81
CA ARG A 47 3.92 -4.39 -42.87
C ARG A 47 2.68 -3.48 -42.92
N GLU A 48 2.95 -2.23 -43.30
CA GLU A 48 2.03 -1.10 -43.47
C GLU A 48 0.84 -1.37 -44.41
N ALA A 49 -0.31 -0.80 -44.03
CA ALA A 49 -1.39 -0.44 -44.95
C ALA A 49 -1.68 1.07 -44.80
N PRO A 50 -2.01 1.79 -45.89
CA PRO A 50 -1.85 3.25 -45.97
C PRO A 50 -3.02 4.03 -45.39
N GLU A 51 -2.71 5.20 -44.80
CA GLU A 51 -3.66 6.19 -44.30
C GLU A 51 -4.51 6.83 -45.42
N PRO A 52 -5.68 7.41 -45.08
CA PRO A 52 -5.73 8.86 -45.12
C PRO A 52 -6.49 9.56 -43.97
N SER A 53 -5.79 10.56 -43.42
CA SER A 53 -6.23 11.87 -42.92
C SER A 53 -7.21 12.02 -41.74
N SER A 54 -6.59 12.55 -40.66
CA SER A 54 -7.09 13.53 -39.66
C SER A 54 -8.07 13.08 -38.57
N ALA A 55 -7.51 12.50 -37.49
CA ALA A 55 -7.41 13.09 -36.14
C ALA A 55 -7.55 12.01 -35.04
N VAL A 56 -6.44 11.69 -34.36
CA VAL A 56 -6.29 10.69 -33.27
C VAL A 56 -5.91 11.48 -31.99
N PRO A 57 -6.44 11.18 -30.78
CA PRO A 57 -5.88 10.10 -29.96
C PRO A 57 -6.92 9.32 -29.12
N GLY A 58 -7.30 8.13 -29.59
CA GLY A 58 -8.14 7.17 -28.84
C GLY A 58 -7.53 5.76 -28.78
N ALA A 59 -6.24 5.60 -29.05
CA ALA A 59 -5.61 4.29 -29.26
C ALA A 59 -4.71 3.89 -28.07
N ALA A 60 -5.30 3.68 -26.89
CA ALA A 60 -4.62 2.96 -25.80
C ALA A 60 -5.58 2.25 -24.81
N PHE A 61 -6.88 2.22 -25.06
CA PHE A 61 -7.80 1.40 -24.29
C PHE A 61 -8.32 0.29 -25.19
N LYS A 62 -7.75 -0.90 -25.02
CA LYS A 62 -8.24 -2.12 -25.65
C LYS A 62 -9.42 -2.59 -24.80
N ASP A 63 -10.62 -2.64 -25.38
CA ASP A 63 -11.80 -3.20 -24.72
C ASP A 63 -11.49 -4.62 -24.21
N LYS A 64 -11.77 -4.81 -22.92
CA LYS A 64 -11.54 -5.96 -22.02
C LYS A 64 -10.83 -7.21 -22.61
N PRO A 65 -9.76 -7.72 -21.96
CA PRO A 65 -9.09 -8.94 -22.41
C PRO A 65 -10.03 -10.15 -22.45
N LYS A 66 -9.85 -11.03 -23.46
CA LYS A 66 -10.65 -12.25 -23.69
C LYS A 66 -10.64 -13.26 -22.54
N HIS A 67 -9.65 -13.17 -21.65
CA HIS A 67 -9.56 -13.98 -20.44
C HIS A 67 -9.36 -13.05 -19.24
N PRO A 68 -10.06 -13.30 -18.11
CA PRO A 68 -9.90 -12.47 -16.92
C PRO A 68 -8.44 -12.57 -16.43
N PRO A 69 -7.74 -11.43 -16.26
CA PRO A 69 -6.35 -11.40 -15.83
C PRO A 69 -6.15 -11.79 -14.35
N SER A 70 -7.21 -11.77 -13.53
CA SER A 70 -7.15 -12.16 -12.11
C SER A 70 -8.39 -12.92 -11.64
N GLN A 71 -8.27 -13.67 -10.54
CA GLN A 71 -9.36 -14.46 -9.97
C GLN A 71 -10.54 -13.57 -9.50
N SER A 72 -10.27 -12.32 -9.13
CA SER A 72 -11.30 -11.33 -8.78
C SER A 72 -12.11 -10.93 -10.03
N GLN A 73 -11.45 -10.70 -11.17
CA GLN A 73 -12.14 -10.40 -12.43
C GLN A 73 -12.92 -11.59 -12.98
N ALA A 74 -12.46 -12.82 -12.72
CA ALA A 74 -13.20 -14.03 -13.07
C ALA A 74 -14.50 -14.15 -12.25
N ALA A 75 -14.45 -13.90 -10.93
CA ALA A 75 -15.62 -13.93 -10.06
C ALA A 75 -16.66 -12.83 -10.37
N LEU A 76 -16.21 -11.69 -10.91
CA LEU A 76 -17.07 -10.58 -11.31
C LEU A 76 -17.76 -10.78 -12.66
N GLN A 77 -17.29 -11.72 -13.49
CA GLN A 77 -17.86 -11.99 -14.81
C GLN A 77 -19.29 -12.58 -14.73
N ASP A 78 -19.66 -13.13 -13.56
CA ASP A 78 -20.99 -13.68 -13.26
C ASP A 78 -21.97 -12.65 -12.65
N SER A 79 -21.61 -11.36 -12.54
CA SER A 79 -22.39 -10.33 -11.83
C SER A 79 -23.06 -9.26 -12.74
N PRO A 80 -24.25 -8.72 -12.38
CA PRO A 80 -25.04 -7.79 -13.20
C PRO A 80 -24.48 -6.33 -13.21
N PRO A 81 -25.02 -5.36 -13.98
CA PRO A 81 -24.27 -4.27 -14.63
C PRO A 81 -23.54 -3.27 -13.69
N GLU A 82 -22.44 -2.73 -14.21
CA GLU A 82 -21.27 -2.17 -13.50
C GLU A 82 -21.53 -1.00 -12.53
N ASP A 83 -22.49 -0.11 -12.78
CA ASP A 83 -22.69 1.09 -11.93
C ASP A 83 -23.33 0.80 -10.57
N PHE A 84 -24.31 -0.11 -10.56
CA PHE A 84 -24.92 -0.58 -9.30
C PHE A 84 -23.94 -1.48 -8.53
N SER A 85 -23.01 -2.12 -9.24
CA SER A 85 -21.96 -2.94 -8.67
C SER A 85 -20.90 -2.10 -7.94
N TYR A 86 -20.41 -1.01 -8.54
CA TYR A 86 -19.36 -0.18 -7.92
C TYR A 86 -19.80 0.49 -6.61
N ARG A 87 -20.98 1.12 -6.57
CA ARG A 87 -21.50 1.72 -5.32
C ARG A 87 -21.76 0.67 -4.24
N ARG A 88 -22.23 -0.52 -4.64
CA ARG A 88 -22.45 -1.64 -3.73
C ARG A 88 -21.12 -2.18 -3.19
N SER A 89 -20.11 -2.29 -4.03
CA SER A 89 -18.75 -2.70 -3.69
C SER A 89 -18.14 -1.77 -2.65
N ILE A 90 -18.18 -0.44 -2.86
CA ILE A 90 -17.75 0.54 -1.87
C ILE A 90 -18.49 0.34 -0.54
N ARG A 91 -19.81 0.19 -0.57
CA ARG A 91 -20.60 -0.01 0.66
C ARG A 91 -20.23 -1.31 1.37
N ASN A 92 -19.95 -2.38 0.63
CA ASN A 92 -19.53 -3.66 1.20
C ASN A 92 -18.15 -3.54 1.85
N LEU A 93 -17.20 -2.85 1.19
CA LEU A 93 -15.86 -2.59 1.70
C LEU A 93 -15.89 -1.81 3.01
N PHE A 94 -16.68 -0.74 3.11
CA PHE A 94 -16.84 0.01 4.36
C PHE A 94 -17.58 -0.77 5.47
N ARG A 95 -18.25 -1.87 5.13
CA ARG A 95 -18.87 -2.78 6.12
C ARG A 95 -17.91 -3.88 6.59
N ASN A 96 -16.81 -4.10 5.87
CA ASN A 96 -15.76 -5.04 6.21
C ASN A 96 -14.80 -4.36 7.20
N VAL A 97 -14.95 -4.70 8.49
CA VAL A 97 -14.16 -4.09 9.59
C VAL A 97 -12.65 -4.26 9.39
N PRO A 98 -12.11 -5.46 9.07
CA PRO A 98 -10.70 -5.63 8.72
C PRO A 98 -10.22 -4.70 7.60
N PHE A 99 -11.05 -4.47 6.56
CA PHE A 99 -10.68 -3.57 5.48
C PHE A 99 -10.67 -2.10 5.93
N VAL A 100 -11.61 -1.68 6.76
CA VAL A 100 -11.64 -0.31 7.29
C VAL A 100 -10.45 -0.04 8.22
N LEU A 101 -10.07 -1.01 9.05
CA LEU A 101 -8.89 -0.90 9.91
C LEU A 101 -7.60 -0.87 9.08
N LEU A 102 -7.50 -1.71 8.03
CA LEU A 102 -6.42 -1.62 7.05
C LEU A 102 -6.39 -0.26 6.35
N LEU A 103 -7.54 0.28 5.96
CA LEU A 103 -7.66 1.59 5.30
C LEU A 103 -7.08 2.72 6.16
N VAL A 104 -7.41 2.71 7.46
CA VAL A 104 -6.92 3.70 8.42
C VAL A 104 -5.42 3.53 8.68
N THR A 105 -4.97 2.31 8.99
CA THR A 105 -3.55 2.03 9.31
C THR A 105 -2.63 2.26 8.12
N TYR A 106 -3.06 1.84 6.92
CA TYR A 106 -2.38 2.16 5.66
C TYR A 106 -2.32 3.67 5.42
N GLY A 107 -3.43 4.38 5.62
CA GLY A 107 -3.49 5.84 5.51
C GLY A 107 -2.51 6.53 6.46
N ILE A 108 -2.43 6.10 7.72
CA ILE A 108 -1.49 6.65 8.71
C ILE A 108 -0.03 6.43 8.25
N MET A 109 0.32 5.19 7.88
CA MET A 109 1.68 4.86 7.46
C MET A 109 2.11 5.65 6.21
N THR A 110 1.28 5.60 5.15
CA THR A 110 1.58 6.27 3.88
C THR A 110 1.53 7.79 3.99
N GLY A 111 0.56 8.32 4.74
CA GLY A 111 0.47 9.75 5.03
C GLY A 111 1.68 10.26 5.80
N ALA A 112 2.19 9.48 6.78
CA ALA A 112 3.41 9.83 7.51
C ALA A 112 4.62 9.83 6.58
N PHE A 113 4.75 8.83 5.71
CA PHE A 113 5.81 8.77 4.71
C PHE A 113 5.78 9.96 3.75
N TYR A 114 4.61 10.36 3.26
CA TYR A 114 4.45 11.54 2.41
C TYR A 114 4.86 12.81 3.14
N SER A 115 4.40 12.98 4.38
CA SER A 115 4.74 14.13 5.23
C SER A 115 6.24 14.23 5.47
N VAL A 116 6.91 13.13 5.88
CA VAL A 116 8.37 13.10 6.06
C VAL A 116 9.09 13.44 4.76
N SER A 117 8.69 12.83 3.64
CA SER A 117 9.34 13.03 2.34
C SER A 117 9.22 14.49 1.86
N THR A 118 8.04 15.11 2.04
CA THR A 118 7.80 16.50 1.66
C THR A 118 8.56 17.47 2.54
N LEU A 119 8.57 17.27 3.86
CA LEU A 119 9.22 18.18 4.80
C LEU A 119 10.70 17.86 5.03
N LEU A 120 11.24 16.81 4.44
CA LEU A 120 12.61 16.35 4.67
C LEU A 120 13.62 17.49 4.51
N ASN A 121 13.54 18.22 3.40
CA ASN A 121 14.48 19.31 3.13
C ASN A 121 14.44 20.39 4.23
N GLN A 122 13.23 20.78 4.67
CA GLN A 122 13.05 21.74 5.75
C GLN A 122 13.62 21.22 7.07
N MET A 123 13.43 19.93 7.38
CA MET A 123 13.96 19.33 8.61
C MET A 123 15.49 19.32 8.61
N ILE A 124 16.12 18.95 7.50
CA ILE A 124 17.58 18.92 7.38
C ILE A 124 18.17 20.33 7.48
N LEU A 125 17.63 21.30 6.74
CA LEU A 125 18.15 22.67 6.73
C LEU A 125 18.01 23.40 8.07
N THR A 126 17.08 22.94 8.92
CA THR A 126 16.95 23.45 10.29
C THR A 126 18.17 23.11 11.16
N TYR A 127 18.77 21.92 10.95
CA TYR A 127 19.94 21.45 11.72
C TYR A 127 21.27 21.64 10.99
N TYR A 128 21.26 21.57 9.66
CA TYR A 128 22.44 21.65 8.79
C TYR A 128 22.27 22.82 7.81
N GLN A 129 22.56 24.03 8.30
CA GLN A 129 22.42 25.25 7.49
C GLN A 129 23.38 25.23 6.29
N GLY A 130 22.86 25.55 5.09
CA GLY A 130 23.64 25.59 3.85
C GLY A 130 23.86 24.24 3.16
N GLU A 131 23.34 23.14 3.72
CA GLU A 131 23.53 21.77 3.22
C GLU A 131 22.38 21.29 2.30
N GLU A 132 21.84 22.19 1.46
CA GLU A 132 20.70 21.90 0.56
C GLU A 132 20.97 20.71 -0.39
N VAL A 133 22.20 20.61 -0.90
CA VAL A 133 22.61 19.52 -1.79
C VAL A 133 22.61 18.19 -1.06
N ASN A 134 23.10 18.16 0.18
CA ASN A 134 23.12 16.94 0.98
C ASN A 134 21.71 16.57 1.47
N ALA A 135 20.84 17.54 1.78
CA ALA A 135 19.43 17.30 2.04
C ALA A 135 18.73 16.62 0.85
N GLY A 136 18.96 17.10 -0.37
CA GLY A 136 18.46 16.47 -1.59
C GLY A 136 18.98 15.05 -1.79
N ARG A 137 20.26 14.79 -1.49
CA ARG A 137 20.87 13.45 -1.56
C ARG A 137 20.31 12.49 -0.49
N ILE A 138 20.00 12.97 0.71
CA ILE A 138 19.33 12.18 1.74
C ILE A 138 17.93 11.79 1.24
N GLY A 139 17.19 12.73 0.65
CA GLY A 139 15.90 12.46 0.02
C GLY A 139 15.99 11.42 -1.10
N LEU A 140 17.00 11.53 -1.97
CA LEU A 140 17.26 10.52 -3.00
C LEU A 140 17.55 9.15 -2.38
N THR A 141 18.35 9.11 -1.31
CA THR A 141 18.69 7.86 -0.60
C THR A 141 17.43 7.21 -0.01
N LEU A 142 16.56 8.01 0.61
CA LEU A 142 15.29 7.56 1.15
C LEU A 142 14.40 6.93 0.05
N VAL A 143 14.30 7.57 -1.12
CA VAL A 143 13.50 7.05 -2.25
C VAL A 143 14.11 5.78 -2.85
N VAL A 144 15.43 5.77 -3.11
CA VAL A 144 16.11 4.60 -3.71
C VAL A 144 16.07 3.40 -2.77
N ALA A 145 16.34 3.61 -1.48
CA ALA A 145 16.22 2.55 -0.48
C ALA A 145 14.77 2.05 -0.37
N GLY A 146 13.79 2.95 -0.44
CA GLY A 146 12.37 2.61 -0.48
C GLY A 146 11.98 1.73 -1.67
N MET A 147 12.49 2.03 -2.88
CA MET A 147 12.25 1.18 -4.06
C MET A 147 12.80 -0.24 -3.87
N VAL A 148 13.99 -0.37 -3.29
CA VAL A 148 14.56 -1.68 -2.96
C VAL A 148 13.69 -2.40 -1.91
N GLY A 149 13.24 -1.66 -0.90
CA GLY A 149 12.32 -2.16 0.13
C GLY A 149 11.02 -2.71 -0.43
N SER A 150 10.36 -1.99 -1.34
CA SER A 150 9.12 -2.46 -1.97
C SER A 150 9.31 -3.76 -2.77
N ILE A 151 10.42 -3.88 -3.49
CA ILE A 151 10.72 -5.11 -4.25
C ILE A 151 10.95 -6.27 -3.28
N LEU A 152 11.77 -6.08 -2.24
CA LEU A 152 12.09 -7.15 -1.30
C LEU A 152 10.87 -7.56 -0.47
N CYS A 153 10.09 -6.60 0.03
CA CYS A 153 8.86 -6.86 0.78
C CYS A 153 7.80 -7.56 -0.09
N GLY A 154 7.64 -7.15 -1.36
CA GLY A 154 6.73 -7.82 -2.30
C GLY A 154 7.14 -9.28 -2.53
N LEU A 155 8.42 -9.52 -2.88
CA LEU A 155 8.93 -10.88 -3.08
C LEU A 155 8.86 -11.74 -1.83
N TRP A 156 9.12 -11.16 -0.65
CA TRP A 156 9.00 -11.85 0.63
C TRP A 156 7.56 -12.29 0.90
N LEU A 157 6.60 -11.42 0.60
CA LEU A 157 5.19 -11.71 0.78
C LEU A 157 4.70 -12.79 -0.19
N ASP A 158 5.15 -12.75 -1.45
CA ASP A 158 4.84 -13.78 -2.46
C ASP A 158 5.26 -15.18 -2.00
N TYR A 159 6.40 -15.28 -1.31
CA TYR A 159 6.94 -16.55 -0.83
C TYR A 159 6.27 -17.02 0.47
N THR A 160 6.11 -16.11 1.45
CA THR A 160 5.63 -16.48 2.79
C THR A 160 4.12 -16.58 2.89
N LYS A 161 3.38 -15.77 2.11
CA LYS A 161 1.91 -15.60 2.17
C LYS A 161 1.37 -15.30 3.58
N THR A 162 2.22 -14.84 4.49
CA THR A 162 1.85 -14.46 5.86
C THR A 162 1.54 -12.96 5.92
N TYR A 163 0.44 -12.54 5.29
CA TYR A 163 0.09 -11.12 5.12
C TYR A 163 0.00 -10.35 6.44
N LYS A 164 -0.78 -10.82 7.41
CA LYS A 164 -1.00 -10.11 8.69
C LYS A 164 0.29 -9.89 9.48
N GLN A 165 1.07 -10.96 9.69
CA GLN A 165 2.29 -10.90 10.48
C GLN A 165 3.38 -10.05 9.82
N THR A 166 3.58 -10.20 8.51
CA THR A 166 4.57 -9.41 7.77
C THR A 166 4.22 -7.93 7.80
N THR A 167 2.94 -7.58 7.58
CA THR A 167 2.46 -6.19 7.66
C THR A 167 2.72 -5.58 9.03
N LEU A 168 2.39 -6.29 10.12
CA LEU A 168 2.65 -5.81 11.49
C LEU A 168 4.15 -5.61 11.76
N ILE A 169 5.00 -6.59 11.39
CA ILE A 169 6.45 -6.50 11.59
C ILE A 169 7.03 -5.30 10.85
N VAL A 170 6.68 -5.13 9.57
CA VAL A 170 7.15 -3.99 8.77
C VAL A 170 6.62 -2.66 9.33
N TYR A 171 5.39 -2.64 9.86
CA TYR A 171 4.85 -1.47 10.53
C TYR A 171 5.68 -1.07 11.76
N VAL A 172 5.98 -2.02 12.63
CA VAL A 172 6.80 -1.80 13.83
C VAL A 172 8.21 -1.34 13.44
N LEU A 173 8.82 -1.95 12.43
CA LEU A 173 10.14 -1.54 11.92
C LEU A 173 10.14 -0.12 11.36
N SER A 174 9.08 0.28 10.64
CA SER A 174 8.90 1.65 10.16
C SER A 174 8.77 2.65 11.31
N PHE A 175 8.03 2.30 12.38
CA PHE A 175 7.92 3.15 13.58
C PHE A 175 9.27 3.31 14.30
N VAL A 176 9.99 2.21 14.50
CA VAL A 176 11.34 2.25 15.09
C VAL A 176 12.27 3.08 14.21
N GLY A 177 12.22 2.89 12.89
CA GLY A 177 12.96 3.70 11.92
C GLY A 177 12.65 5.19 12.05
N MET A 178 11.37 5.55 12.23
CA MET A 178 10.93 6.93 12.38
C MET A 178 11.43 7.54 13.69
N ALA A 179 11.35 6.79 14.80
CA ALA A 179 11.87 7.21 16.09
C ALA A 179 13.39 7.43 16.02
N VAL A 180 14.13 6.46 15.46
CA VAL A 180 15.58 6.56 15.28
C VAL A 180 15.94 7.74 14.38
N PHE A 181 15.26 7.93 13.25
CA PHE A 181 15.46 9.10 12.38
C PHE A 181 15.26 10.40 13.16
N THR A 182 14.19 10.49 13.96
CA THR A 182 13.87 11.68 14.77
C THR A 182 14.97 12.04 15.78
N PHE A 183 15.48 11.06 16.52
CA PHE A 183 16.51 11.29 17.54
C PHE A 183 17.93 11.38 16.97
N THR A 184 18.13 10.99 15.70
CA THR A 184 19.45 11.10 15.05
C THR A 184 19.62 12.38 14.24
N LEU A 185 18.54 13.12 13.96
CA LEU A 185 18.57 14.37 13.21
C LEU A 185 19.46 15.45 13.85
N ASP A 186 19.53 15.52 15.18
CA ASP A 186 20.27 16.56 15.92
C ASP A 186 21.70 16.17 16.33
N LEU A 187 22.16 14.97 15.99
CA LEU A 187 23.49 14.49 16.40
C LEU A 187 24.66 15.20 15.69
N GLY A 188 24.39 16.02 14.67
CA GLY A 188 25.40 16.77 13.92
C GLY A 188 26.23 15.95 12.92
N TYR A 189 25.98 14.63 12.81
CA TYR A 189 26.63 13.76 11.84
C TYR A 189 25.72 13.45 10.66
N ILE A 190 25.91 14.14 9.54
CA ILE A 190 25.06 14.01 8.34
C ILE A 190 25.03 12.57 7.78
N VAL A 191 26.13 11.83 7.91
CA VAL A 191 26.23 10.42 7.48
C VAL A 191 25.24 9.53 8.25
N VAL A 192 25.01 9.80 9.54
CA VAL A 192 24.04 9.05 10.33
C VAL A 192 22.63 9.27 9.76
N VAL A 193 22.32 10.50 9.36
CA VAL A 193 21.02 10.86 8.76
C VAL A 193 20.83 10.19 7.39
N PHE A 194 21.88 10.00 6.61
CA PHE A 194 21.83 9.21 5.37
C PHE A 194 21.43 7.76 5.64
N VAL A 195 22.06 7.12 6.63
CA VAL A 195 21.80 5.73 6.98
C VAL A 195 20.39 5.58 7.56
N THR A 196 20.02 6.41 8.53
CA THR A 196 18.71 6.32 9.17
C THR A 196 17.57 6.72 8.24
N GLY A 197 17.77 7.71 7.36
CA GLY A 197 16.81 8.08 6.31
C GLY A 197 16.64 6.98 5.26
N GLY A 198 17.72 6.28 4.89
CA GLY A 198 17.66 5.13 4.00
C GLY A 198 16.91 3.94 4.62
N VAL A 199 17.20 3.61 5.88
CA VAL A 199 16.49 2.54 6.63
C VAL A 199 15.01 2.88 6.80
N LEU A 200 14.69 4.14 7.14
CA LEU A 200 13.32 4.63 7.23
C LEU A 200 12.58 4.47 5.89
N GLY A 201 13.18 4.95 4.79
CA GLY A 201 12.60 4.83 3.45
C GLY A 201 12.37 3.37 3.04
N PHE A 202 13.34 2.50 3.30
CA PHE A 202 13.24 1.07 3.02
C PHE A 202 11.98 0.43 3.62
N PHE A 203 11.74 0.61 4.92
CA PHE A 203 10.59 -0.02 5.59
C PHE A 203 9.27 0.70 5.28
N MET A 204 9.27 2.04 5.26
CA MET A 204 8.07 2.83 4.98
C MET A 204 7.53 2.57 3.57
N THR A 205 8.40 2.61 2.56
CA THR A 205 8.01 2.33 1.17
C THR A 205 7.82 0.83 0.93
N GLY A 206 8.54 -0.02 1.67
CA GLY A 206 8.34 -1.47 1.69
C GLY A 206 6.94 -1.90 2.13
N TYR A 207 6.29 -1.11 3.00
CA TYR A 207 4.92 -1.36 3.47
C TYR A 207 3.84 -1.18 2.38
N LEU A 208 4.06 -0.28 1.41
CA LEU A 208 3.05 0.05 0.39
C LEU A 208 2.55 -1.18 -0.39
N PRO A 209 3.41 -2.00 -1.01
CA PRO A 209 2.95 -3.19 -1.73
C PRO A 209 2.26 -4.19 -0.80
N LEU A 210 2.71 -4.33 0.46
CA LEU A 210 2.07 -5.22 1.43
C LEU A 210 0.63 -4.83 1.71
N GLY A 211 0.36 -3.53 1.81
CA GLY A 211 -0.99 -3.00 2.04
C GLY A 211 -1.94 -3.29 0.87
N PHE A 212 -1.47 -3.13 -0.37
CA PHE A 212 -2.28 -3.44 -1.56
C PHE A 212 -2.59 -4.94 -1.65
N GLU A 213 -1.58 -5.78 -1.52
CA GLU A 213 -1.75 -7.24 -1.56
C GLU A 213 -2.68 -7.73 -0.43
N PHE A 214 -2.50 -7.22 0.79
CA PHE A 214 -3.36 -7.57 1.91
C PHE A 214 -4.80 -7.07 1.73
N ALA A 215 -5.00 -5.89 1.14
CA ALA A 215 -6.33 -5.38 0.83
C ALA A 215 -7.05 -6.24 -0.20
N VAL A 216 -6.36 -6.67 -1.26
CA VAL A 216 -6.95 -7.58 -2.26
C VAL A 216 -7.37 -8.89 -1.60
N GLU A 217 -6.53 -9.44 -0.73
CA GLU A 217 -6.82 -10.70 -0.03
C GLU A 217 -8.07 -10.61 0.86
N ILE A 218 -8.19 -9.57 1.71
CA ILE A 218 -9.32 -9.44 2.64
C ILE A 218 -10.62 -8.94 1.99
N THR A 219 -10.54 -8.43 0.76
CA THR A 219 -11.69 -7.87 0.04
C THR A 219 -12.24 -8.80 -1.04
N TYR A 220 -11.62 -9.95 -1.28
CA TYR A 220 -12.11 -10.92 -2.25
C TYR A 220 -13.59 -11.31 -1.97
N PRO A 221 -14.49 -11.35 -2.98
CA PRO A 221 -14.29 -11.19 -4.42
C PRO A 221 -14.60 -9.78 -4.96
N GLU A 222 -14.37 -8.72 -4.19
CA GLU A 222 -14.56 -7.33 -4.65
C GLU A 222 -13.50 -6.94 -5.71
N PRO A 223 -13.80 -5.98 -6.62
CA PRO A 223 -12.85 -5.53 -7.63
C PRO A 223 -11.59 -4.91 -6.99
N GLU A 224 -10.42 -5.43 -7.36
CA GLU A 224 -9.09 -4.95 -6.89
C GLU A 224 -8.90 -3.44 -7.08
N GLY A 225 -9.48 -2.90 -8.17
CA GLY A 225 -9.44 -1.47 -8.47
C GLY A 225 -10.19 -0.61 -7.44
N THR A 226 -11.29 -1.12 -6.87
CA THR A 226 -12.07 -0.39 -5.86
C THR A 226 -11.31 -0.32 -4.54
N SER A 227 -10.80 -1.45 -4.04
CA SER A 227 -10.04 -1.52 -2.80
C SER A 227 -8.72 -0.73 -2.87
N SER A 228 -7.98 -0.86 -3.98
CA SER A 228 -6.76 -0.07 -4.22
C SER A 228 -7.06 1.44 -4.36
N GLY A 229 -8.18 1.80 -4.98
CA GLY A 229 -8.63 3.19 -5.09
C GLY A 229 -8.92 3.81 -3.73
N LEU A 230 -9.61 3.08 -2.84
CA LEU A 230 -9.88 3.53 -1.48
C LEU A 230 -8.60 3.67 -0.65
N LEU A 231 -7.66 2.72 -0.72
CA LEU A 231 -6.36 2.82 -0.05
C LEU A 231 -5.59 4.09 -0.46
N ASN A 232 -5.55 4.39 -1.76
CA ASN A 232 -4.91 5.61 -2.26
C ASN A 232 -5.64 6.87 -1.80
N ALA A 233 -6.97 6.88 -1.79
CA ALA A 233 -7.75 8.00 -1.26
C ALA A 233 -7.43 8.25 0.21
N ALA A 234 -7.37 7.19 1.04
CA ALA A 234 -6.98 7.29 2.44
C ALA A 234 -5.55 7.83 2.59
N ALA A 235 -4.58 7.30 1.83
CA ALA A 235 -3.20 7.79 1.82
C ALA A 235 -3.10 9.29 1.53
N GLN A 236 -3.86 9.79 0.56
CA GLN A 236 -3.89 11.21 0.22
C GLN A 236 -4.51 12.07 1.32
N ILE A 237 -5.64 11.63 1.90
CA ILE A 237 -6.31 12.36 2.99
C ILE A 237 -5.37 12.49 4.19
N PHE A 238 -4.81 11.37 4.67
CA PHE A 238 -3.86 11.39 5.78
C PHE A 238 -2.57 12.13 5.42
N GLY A 239 -2.07 11.99 4.19
CA GLY A 239 -0.90 12.71 3.70
C GLY A 239 -1.07 14.23 3.77
N ILE A 240 -2.20 14.77 3.30
CA ILE A 240 -2.49 16.21 3.39
C ILE A 240 -2.58 16.63 4.86
N LEU A 241 -3.35 15.90 5.68
CA LEU A 241 -3.53 16.23 7.10
C LEU A 241 -2.20 16.25 7.87
N PHE A 242 -1.38 15.22 7.70
CA PHE A 242 -0.10 15.08 8.39
C PHE A 242 0.93 16.07 7.87
N THR A 243 1.01 16.30 6.56
CA THR A 243 1.93 17.31 5.99
C THR A 243 1.64 18.70 6.54
N LEU A 244 0.36 19.09 6.63
CA LEU A 244 -0.02 20.39 7.18
C LEU A 244 0.23 20.48 8.69
N ALA A 245 -0.13 19.43 9.45
CA ALA A 245 0.07 19.40 10.89
C ALA A 245 1.56 19.38 11.28
N GLN A 246 2.35 18.49 10.66
CA GLN A 246 3.80 18.42 10.84
C GLN A 246 4.46 19.71 10.39
N GLY A 247 4.04 20.32 9.28
CA GLY A 247 4.59 21.58 8.80
C GLY A 247 4.38 22.74 9.77
N LYS A 248 3.17 22.87 10.33
CA LYS A 248 2.90 23.83 11.41
C LYS A 248 3.80 23.58 12.62
N LEU A 249 3.87 22.34 13.12
CA LEU A 249 4.68 21.98 14.28
C LEU A 249 6.18 22.19 14.05
N THR A 250 6.66 21.92 12.84
CA THR A 250 8.06 22.10 12.44
C THR A 250 8.42 23.58 12.35
N SER A 251 7.51 24.42 11.85
CA SER A 251 7.71 25.85 11.73
C SER A 251 7.62 26.59 13.07
N ASP A 252 6.67 26.20 13.93
CA ASP A 252 6.39 26.92 15.19
C ASP A 252 7.28 26.45 16.36
N TYR A 253 7.70 25.18 16.35
CA TYR A 253 8.47 24.58 17.44
C TYR A 253 9.82 24.03 16.98
N SER A 254 9.83 22.84 16.38
CA SER A 254 11.04 22.18 15.88
C SER A 254 10.69 20.98 15.00
N PRO A 255 11.58 20.56 14.09
CA PRO A 255 11.42 19.32 13.32
C PRO A 255 11.16 18.09 14.19
N LYS A 256 11.80 18.00 15.37
CA LYS A 256 11.57 16.93 16.34
C LYS A 256 10.12 16.87 16.81
N ALA A 257 9.49 18.00 17.11
CA ALA A 257 8.10 18.05 17.54
C ALA A 257 7.15 17.54 16.44
N GLY A 258 7.40 17.94 15.19
CA GLY A 258 6.66 17.44 14.03
C GLY A 258 6.80 15.92 13.83
N ASN A 259 8.01 15.40 14.01
CA ASN A 259 8.26 13.97 13.89
C ASN A 259 7.69 13.15 15.05
N LEU A 260 7.69 13.69 16.28
CA LEU A 260 7.04 13.06 17.43
C LEU A 260 5.52 12.97 17.22
N PHE A 261 4.89 13.98 16.61
CA PHE A 261 3.49 13.92 16.20
C PHE A 261 3.23 12.72 15.26
N LEU A 262 4.09 12.51 14.26
CA LEU A 262 3.98 11.33 13.40
C LEU A 262 4.22 10.03 14.17
N CYS A 263 5.19 9.98 15.08
CA CYS A 263 5.45 8.81 15.90
C CYS A 263 4.22 8.39 16.72
N VAL A 264 3.51 9.36 17.33
CA VAL A 264 2.26 9.08 18.08
C VAL A 264 1.20 8.46 17.17
N TRP A 265 0.99 9.04 15.98
CA TRP A 265 0.02 8.50 15.04
C TRP A 265 0.40 7.12 14.51
N MET A 266 1.67 6.90 14.21
CA MET A 266 2.17 5.59 13.81
C MET A 266 2.02 4.55 14.92
N PHE A 267 2.26 4.93 16.17
CA PHE A 267 2.06 4.05 17.32
C PHE A 267 0.59 3.66 17.48
N LEU A 268 -0.35 4.60 17.30
CA LEU A 268 -1.78 4.30 17.22
C LEU A 268 -2.07 3.32 16.08
N GLY A 269 -1.45 3.51 14.92
CA GLY A 269 -1.56 2.57 13.80
C GLY A 269 -1.08 1.16 14.16
N ILE A 270 0.01 1.00 14.90
CA ILE A 270 0.47 -0.32 15.39
C ILE A 270 -0.58 -0.99 16.27
N ILE A 271 -1.20 -0.25 17.19
CA ILE A 271 -2.24 -0.79 18.07
C ILE A 271 -3.41 -1.29 17.23
N LEU A 272 -3.89 -0.48 16.28
CA LEU A 272 -4.99 -0.84 15.40
C LEU A 272 -4.65 -2.06 14.52
N THR A 273 -3.44 -2.12 13.95
CA THR A 273 -2.97 -3.28 13.19
C THR A 273 -2.81 -4.52 14.07
N GLY A 274 -2.50 -4.35 15.36
CA GLY A 274 -2.43 -5.42 16.34
C GLY A 274 -3.80 -6.06 16.59
N GLU A 275 -4.85 -5.25 16.72
CA GLU A 275 -6.24 -5.70 16.88
C GLU A 275 -6.72 -6.49 15.64
N ASP A 276 -6.32 -6.08 14.43
CA ASP A 276 -6.58 -6.85 13.19
C ASP A 276 -5.88 -8.21 13.14
N THR A 277 -4.78 -8.33 13.88
CA THR A 277 -3.89 -9.50 13.87
C THR A 277 -4.27 -10.52 14.94
N GLU A 278 -5.13 -10.19 15.90
CA GLU A 278 -5.62 -11.18 16.86
C GLU A 278 -6.32 -12.32 16.10
N PRO A 279 -5.81 -13.55 16.20
CA PRO A 279 -6.55 -14.70 15.73
C PRO A 279 -7.78 -14.85 16.64
N GLU A 280 -8.93 -15.20 16.07
CA GLU A 280 -10.00 -15.86 16.82
C GLU A 280 -9.45 -17.18 17.39
N LEU A 281 -8.67 -17.10 18.47
CA LEU A 281 -8.17 -18.25 19.23
C LEU A 281 -8.90 -18.36 20.58
N SER A 282 -10.08 -17.74 20.72
CA SER A 282 -10.85 -17.78 21.97
C SER A 282 -12.34 -18.13 21.79
N SER A 283 -12.78 -18.63 20.63
CA SER A 283 -14.16 -19.13 20.45
C SER A 283 -14.29 -20.59 19.95
N ASP A 284 -13.25 -21.42 20.06
CA ASP A 284 -13.35 -22.87 19.74
C ASP A 284 -12.72 -23.78 20.81
N VAL A 285 -12.97 -23.50 22.09
CA VAL A 285 -12.78 -24.52 23.14
C VAL A 285 -13.94 -24.53 24.13
N PRO A 286 -15.02 -25.29 23.87
CA PRO A 286 -15.83 -25.86 24.94
C PRO A 286 -15.11 -27.11 25.46
N ARG A 287 -14.35 -26.95 26.54
CA ARG A 287 -13.78 -28.06 27.31
C ARG A 287 -14.85 -28.63 28.26
N SER A 288 -15.90 -29.29 27.75
CA SER A 288 -16.68 -30.32 28.48
C SER A 288 -17.97 -30.71 27.76
N LEU A 289 -18.04 -31.96 27.28
CA LEU A 289 -19.13 -32.94 27.46
C LEU A 289 -18.65 -34.17 26.66
N GLY A 290 -18.00 -35.13 27.28
CA GLY A 290 -18.67 -36.14 28.09
C GLY A 290 -18.72 -37.43 27.26
N LEU A 291 -18.16 -38.50 27.80
CA LEU A 291 -18.36 -39.87 27.29
C LEU A 291 -19.82 -40.06 26.85
N ALA A 292 -20.03 -40.48 25.61
CA ALA A 292 -21.23 -41.22 25.21
C ALA A 292 -20.79 -42.50 24.49
N PRO A 293 -21.43 -43.65 24.79
CA PRO A 293 -20.87 -44.98 24.56
C PRO A 293 -20.96 -45.40 23.10
N ALA A 294 -20.11 -46.37 22.74
CA ALA A 294 -20.19 -47.10 21.49
C ALA A 294 -21.61 -47.64 21.25
N ALA A 295 -22.34 -47.01 20.33
CA ALA A 295 -23.59 -47.55 19.82
C ALA A 295 -23.26 -48.74 18.89
N SER A 296 -23.73 -49.90 19.32
CA SER A 296 -23.69 -51.19 18.65
C SER A 296 -23.99 -51.12 17.15
N ALA A 297 -23.09 -51.69 16.35
CA ALA A 297 -23.35 -52.04 14.97
C ALA A 297 -24.57 -52.95 14.87
N THR A 298 -25.61 -52.52 14.16
CA THR A 298 -26.67 -53.41 13.69
C THR A 298 -26.13 -54.18 12.47
N PRO A 299 -26.25 -55.52 12.43
CA PRO A 299 -25.80 -56.29 11.26
C PRO A 299 -26.71 -56.01 10.05
N PRO A 300 -26.17 -56.09 8.82
CA PRO A 300 -26.94 -55.86 7.60
C PRO A 300 -28.02 -56.93 7.41
N PRO A 301 -29.14 -56.60 6.74
CA PRO A 301 -30.23 -57.53 6.48
C PRO A 301 -29.81 -58.67 5.52
N PRO A 302 -30.39 -59.88 5.66
CA PRO A 302 -30.07 -61.01 4.80
C PRO A 302 -30.57 -60.81 3.36
N PRO A 303 -29.92 -61.43 2.35
CA PRO A 303 -30.33 -61.33 0.96
C PRO A 303 -31.69 -62.01 0.70
N PRO A 304 -32.46 -61.55 -0.30
CA PRO A 304 -33.74 -62.14 -0.66
C PRO A 304 -33.57 -63.57 -1.21
N PRO A 305 -34.53 -64.48 -0.96
CA PRO A 305 -34.46 -65.86 -1.46
C PRO A 305 -34.54 -65.91 -2.98
N SER A 306 -33.60 -66.63 -3.58
CA SER A 306 -33.60 -67.03 -4.98
C SER A 306 -34.74 -68.00 -5.25
N LEU A 307 -35.83 -67.51 -5.85
CA LEU A 307 -36.85 -68.37 -6.44
C LEU A 307 -36.41 -68.79 -7.85
N LEU A 308 -35.89 -70.01 -7.91
CA LEU A 308 -36.01 -70.89 -9.06
C LEU A 308 -37.50 -71.10 -9.38
N GLY A 309 -37.86 -70.91 -10.65
CA GLY A 309 -39.20 -71.14 -11.21
C GLY A 309 -39.29 -70.59 -12.62
#